data_AF-X5UV67-F1
#
_entry.id   AF-X5UV67-F1
#
_cell.length_a   1.000
_cell.length_b   1.000
_cell.length_c   1.000
_cell.angle_alpha   90.00
_cell.angle_beta   90.00
_cell.angle_gamma   90.00
#
_symmetry.space_group_name_H-M   'P 1'
#
loop_
_entity.id
_entity.type
_entity.pdbx_description
1 polymer ?
#
loop_
_entity_poly.entity_id
_entity_poly.type
_entity_poly.pdbx_seq_one_letter_code
_entity_poly.pdbx_strand_id
1 'polypeptide(L)'
;MLKTELQEQGFLPLIVRRIERLNGGSILHGVVWDTPTALHLGTMEVLDLDTNRPVYVRRDDSGWAIVSYFPTNDVEPTNIWMREDTFGPLDLLMGPPRKMGSGR
;
A
#
# COMPACT_ATOMS: atom_id res chain seq x y z
N MET A 1 13.49 -5.04 16.48
CA MET A 1 13.87 -4.68 15.10
C MET A 1 13.85 -3.16 15.03
N LEU A 2 14.92 -2.51 14.55
CA LEU A 2 14.93 -1.05 14.39
C LEU A 2 13.95 -0.69 13.25
N LYS A 3 13.13 0.35 13.42
CA LYS A 3 12.25 0.83 12.35
C LYS A 3 13.08 1.55 11.29
N THR A 4 12.69 1.43 10.01
CA THR A 4 13.25 2.29 8.95
C THR A 4 12.73 3.72 9.10
N GLU A 5 13.42 4.70 8.52
CA GLU A 5 12.96 6.11 8.50
C GLU A 5 11.53 6.24 7.96
N LEU A 6 11.16 5.42 6.96
CA LEU A 6 9.79 5.38 6.42
C LEU A 6 8.79 4.82 7.44
N GLN A 7 9.14 3.77 8.18
CA GLN A 7 8.28 3.23 9.23
C GLN A 7 8.08 4.20 10.40
N GLU A 8 9.06 5.06 10.69
CA GLU A 8 8.90 6.16 11.65
C GLU A 8 7.93 7.23 11.14
N GLN A 9 7.87 7.45 9.82
CA GLN A 9 6.90 8.32 9.16
C GLN A 9 5.51 7.67 8.98
N GLY A 10 5.30 6.47 9.53
CA GLY A 10 4.01 5.77 9.48
C GLY A 10 3.76 4.96 8.22
N PHE A 11 4.79 4.73 7.39
CA PHE A 11 4.69 3.79 6.29
C PHE A 11 4.74 2.34 6.77
N LEU A 12 3.94 1.49 6.15
CA LEU A 12 3.91 0.05 6.40
C LEU A 12 4.51 -0.70 5.20
N PRO A 13 5.30 -1.77 5.41
CA PRO A 13 5.82 -2.58 4.32
C PRO A 13 4.70 -3.24 3.54
N LEU A 14 4.74 -3.13 2.22
CA LEU A 14 3.75 -3.66 1.29
C LEU A 14 4.41 -4.73 0.41
N ILE A 15 3.92 -5.96 0.49
CA ILE A 15 4.31 -7.02 -0.43
C ILE A 15 3.43 -6.92 -1.67
N VAL A 16 3.99 -6.48 -2.79
CA VAL A 16 3.29 -6.42 -4.07
C VAL A 16 3.14 -7.84 -4.61
N ARG A 17 1.90 -8.24 -4.88
CA ARG A 17 1.58 -9.57 -5.45
C ARG A 17 1.38 -9.52 -6.95
N ARG A 18 0.74 -8.46 -7.44
CA ARG A 18 0.40 -8.27 -8.85
C ARG A 18 0.19 -6.80 -9.13
N ILE A 19 0.58 -6.37 -10.33
CA ILE A 19 0.19 -5.09 -10.90
C ILE A 19 -0.65 -5.41 -12.13
N GLU A 20 -1.90 -4.96 -12.14
CA GLU A 20 -2.77 -5.03 -13.31
C GLU A 20 -2.65 -3.72 -14.10
N ARG A 21 -2.20 -3.82 -15.35
CA ARG A 21 -2.11 -2.68 -16.26
C ARG A 21 -3.43 -2.54 -17.02
N LEU A 22 -4.03 -1.35 -16.95
CA LEU A 22 -5.27 -1.00 -17.63
C LEU A 22 -4.98 0.00 -18.76
N ASN A 23 -5.99 0.26 -19.60
CA ASN A 23 -5.88 1.29 -20.63
C ASN A 23 -5.91 2.69 -19.99
N GLY A 24 -4.73 3.21 -19.66
CA GLY A 24 -4.57 4.54 -19.03
C GLY A 24 -4.51 4.50 -17.50
N GLY A 25 -4.07 3.40 -16.89
CA GLY A 25 -3.89 3.33 -15.44
C GLY A 25 -3.35 1.99 -14.96
N SER A 26 -3.23 1.84 -13.64
CA SER A 26 -2.77 0.62 -13.00
C SER A 26 -3.52 0.33 -11.71
N ILE A 27 -3.74 -0.95 -11.43
CA ILE A 27 -4.16 -1.44 -10.12
C ILE A 27 -3.00 -2.21 -9.49
N LEU A 28 -2.60 -1.81 -8.29
CA LEU A 28 -1.65 -2.51 -7.45
C LEU A 28 -2.41 -3.41 -6.49
N HIS A 29 -2.12 -4.71 -6.52
CA HIS A 29 -2.59 -5.69 -5.55
C HIS A 29 -1.44 -6.06 -4.62
N GLY A 30 -1.60 -5.80 -3.33
CA GLY A 30 -0.57 -6.05 -2.34
C GLY A 30 -1.10 -6.53 -1.00
N VAL A 31 -0.20 -6.92 -0.11
CA VAL A 31 -0.51 -7.28 1.27
C VAL A 31 0.40 -6.50 2.20
N VAL A 32 -0.18 -5.79 3.16
CA VAL A 32 0.62 -5.13 4.20
C VAL A 32 1.20 -6.21 5.12
N TRP A 33 2.53 -6.26 5.23
CA TRP A 33 3.24 -7.33 5.94
C TRP A 33 2.98 -7.31 7.44
N ASP A 34 3.12 -6.14 8.05
CA ASP A 34 3.02 -5.97 9.52
C ASP A 34 1.59 -6.19 10.04
N THR A 35 0.60 -5.99 9.17
CA THR A 35 -0.83 -6.14 9.45
C THR A 35 -1.49 -6.81 8.26
N PRO A 36 -1.48 -8.17 8.18
CA PRO A 36 -1.88 -8.95 7.02
C PRO A 36 -3.23 -8.54 6.42
N THR A 37 -3.19 -7.57 5.50
CA THR A 37 -4.36 -6.92 4.93
C THR A 37 -4.10 -6.76 3.44
N ALA A 38 -5.00 -7.34 2.64
CA ALA A 38 -4.97 -7.18 1.20
C ALA A 38 -5.39 -5.76 0.82
N LEU A 39 -4.62 -5.12 -0.04
CA LEU A 39 -4.90 -3.82 -0.62
C LEU A 39 -5.05 -3.93 -2.12
N HIS A 40 -6.06 -3.24 -2.65
CA HIS A 40 -6.26 -3.00 -4.07
C HIS A 40 -6.28 -1.48 -4.27
N LEU A 41 -5.26 -0.97 -4.94
CA LEU A 41 -5.01 0.46 -5.08
C LEU A 41 -4.96 0.80 -6.56
N GLY A 42 -5.84 1.69 -7.01
CA GLY A 42 -5.91 2.20 -8.38
C GLY A 42 -5.26 3.56 -8.55
N THR A 43 -4.66 3.78 -9.72
CA THR A 43 -4.19 5.08 -10.20
C THR A 43 -4.39 5.20 -11.71
N MET A 44 -4.49 6.44 -12.21
CA MET A 44 -4.53 6.74 -13.66
C MET A 44 -3.12 6.75 -14.29
N GLU A 45 -2.09 6.48 -13.51
CA GLU A 45 -0.71 6.39 -14.00
C GLU A 45 -0.31 4.95 -14.33
N VAL A 46 0.64 4.80 -15.25
CA VAL A 46 1.26 3.50 -15.52
C VAL A 46 2.36 3.28 -14.50
N LEU A 47 2.24 2.23 -13.68
CA LEU A 47 3.26 1.88 -12.69
C LEU A 47 4.42 1.13 -13.34
N ASP A 48 5.61 1.71 -13.21
CA ASP A 48 6.90 1.08 -13.55
C ASP A 48 7.63 0.64 -12.28
N LEU A 49 7.01 -0.25 -11.51
CA LEU A 49 7.52 -0.66 -10.20
C LEU A 49 8.46 -1.87 -10.30
N ASP A 50 9.65 -1.78 -9.69
CA ASP A 50 10.53 -2.94 -9.48
C ASP A 50 10.04 -3.78 -8.29
N THR A 51 9.42 -4.92 -8.59
CA THR A 51 8.85 -5.83 -7.57
C THR A 51 9.90 -6.53 -6.71
N ASN A 52 11.19 -6.46 -7.05
CA ASN A 52 12.26 -7.03 -6.23
C ASN A 52 12.74 -6.07 -5.13
N ARG A 53 12.29 -4.81 -5.16
CA ARG A 53 12.67 -3.79 -4.20
C ARG A 53 11.54 -3.53 -3.20
N PRO A 54 11.86 -3.04 -1.99
CA PRO A 54 10.85 -2.76 -0.99
C PRO A 54 9.82 -1.73 -1.47
N VAL A 55 8.56 -1.99 -1.15
CA VAL A 55 7.44 -1.08 -1.39
C VAL A 55 6.79 -0.78 -0.05
N TYR A 56 6.36 0.46 0.13
CA TYR A 56 5.76 0.91 1.37
C TYR A 56 4.46 1.66 1.08
N VAL A 57 3.52 1.61 2.03
CA VAL A 57 2.24 2.30 1.91
C VAL A 57 1.88 3.05 3.18
N ARG A 58 1.32 4.24 3.03
CA ARG A 58 0.77 5.04 4.13
C ARG A 58 -0.54 5.68 3.67
N ARG A 59 -1.48 5.90 4.58
CA ARG A 59 -2.65 6.75 4.31
C ARG A 59 -2.29 8.21 4.64
N ASP A 60 -2.64 9.14 3.75
CA ASP A 60 -2.55 10.56 4.04
C ASP A 60 -3.83 11.10 4.69
N ASP A 61 -3.79 12.38 5.12
CA ASP A 61 -4.90 13.00 5.84
C ASP A 61 -6.15 13.19 4.97
N SER A 62 -6.01 13.12 3.64
CA SER A 62 -7.11 13.21 2.67
C SER A 62 -7.75 11.86 2.35
N GLY A 63 -7.23 10.77 2.91
CA GLY A 63 -7.72 9.42 2.70
C GLY A 63 -7.15 8.71 1.47
N TRP A 64 -6.14 9.29 0.83
CA TRP A 64 -5.41 8.63 -0.25
C TRP A 64 -4.31 7.73 0.31
N ALA A 65 -3.99 6.67 -0.43
CA ALA A 65 -2.82 5.85 -0.15
C ALA A 65 -1.61 6.46 -0.87
N ILE A 66 -0.58 6.80 -0.12
CA ILE A 66 0.74 7.12 -0.64
C ILE A 66 1.53 5.81 -0.72
N VAL A 67 1.87 5.40 -1.93
CA VAL A 67 2.73 4.24 -2.18
C VAL A 67 4.12 4.75 -2.52
N SER A 68 5.10 4.38 -1.70
CA SER A 68 6.51 4.65 -1.94
C SER A 68 7.16 3.40 -2.54
N TYR A 69 7.77 3.54 -3.72
CA TYR A 69 8.33 2.42 -4.47
C TYR A 69 9.54 2.85 -5.30
N PHE A 70 10.32 1.89 -5.78
CA PHE A 70 11.42 2.13 -6.69
C PHE A 70 11.03 1.85 -8.14
N PRO A 71 11.19 2.82 -9.05
CA PRO A 71 11.06 2.57 -10.47
C PRO A 71 12.09 1.56 -11.00
N THR A 72 11.78 0.82 -12.07
CA THR A 72 12.65 -0.25 -12.62
C THR A 72 14.08 0.21 -12.92
N ASN A 73 14.27 1.47 -13.34
CA ASN A 73 15.57 2.02 -13.75
C ASN A 73 16.04 3.18 -12.87
N ASP A 74 15.44 3.38 -11.69
CA ASP A 74 15.80 4.47 -10.79
C ASP A 74 16.37 3.93 -9.46
N VAL A 75 17.38 4.62 -8.95
CA VAL A 75 18.01 4.27 -7.66
C VAL A 75 17.21 4.85 -6.50
N GLU A 76 16.53 5.98 -6.69
CA GLU A 76 15.75 6.66 -5.67
C GLU A 76 14.28 6.21 -5.68
N PRO A 77 13.62 6.15 -4.50
CA PRO A 77 12.20 5.86 -4.45
C PRO A 77 11.39 7.07 -4.86
N THR A 78 10.21 6.83 -5.42
CA THR A 78 9.20 7.85 -5.69
C THR A 78 7.92 7.54 -4.95
N ASN A 79 7.07 8.56 -4.79
CA ASN A 79 5.76 8.45 -4.17
C ASN A 79 4.68 8.63 -5.22
N ILE A 80 3.66 7.77 -5.17
CA ILE A 80 2.44 7.93 -5.96
C ILE A 80 1.22 7.89 -5.05
N TRP A 81 0.24 8.74 -5.37
CA TRP A 81 -1.05 8.76 -4.72
C TRP A 81 -1.99 7.82 -5.45
N MET A 82 -2.52 6.86 -4.71
CA MET A 82 -3.45 5.87 -5.20
C MET A 82 -4.71 5.92 -4.36
N ARG A 83 -5.84 5.60 -4.99
CA ARG A 83 -7.11 5.44 -4.29
C ARG A 83 -7.44 3.97 -4.23
N GLU A 84 -8.19 3.57 -3.22
CA GLU A 84 -8.82 2.27 -3.25
C GLU A 84 -9.71 2.14 -4.50
N ASP A 85 -9.52 1.06 -5.26
CA ASP A 85 -10.28 0.79 -6.48
C ASP A 85 -11.62 0.08 -6.19
N THR A 86 -11.79 -0.43 -4.96
CA THR A 86 -13.04 -0.93 -4.39
C THR A 86 -13.48 -0.07 -3.19
N PHE A 87 -14.71 -0.26 -2.68
CA PHE A 87 -15.13 0.37 -1.43
C PHE A 87 -14.77 -0.55 -0.22
N GLY A 88 -13.65 -0.27 0.46
CA GLY A 88 -13.09 -0.86 1.71
C GLY A 88 -12.11 -2.06 1.54
N PRO A 89 -10.77 -1.93 1.79
CA PRO A 89 -10.06 -2.52 2.95
C PRO A 89 -9.10 -1.58 3.72
N LEU A 90 -8.84 -0.33 3.28
CA LEU A 90 -7.93 0.58 4.00
C LEU A 90 -8.47 0.95 5.40
N ASP A 91 -9.79 0.95 5.55
CA ASP A 91 -10.47 1.13 6.83
C ASP A 91 -10.32 -0.06 7.78
N LEU A 92 -10.06 -1.28 7.25
CA LEU A 92 -9.80 -2.48 8.06
C LEU A 92 -8.38 -2.50 8.64
N LEU A 93 -7.42 -1.86 7.96
CA LEU A 93 -6.06 -1.62 8.45
C LEU A 93 -6.01 -0.67 9.65
N MET A 94 -6.98 0.24 9.75
CA MET A 94 -7.00 1.32 10.73
C MET A 94 -7.90 1.03 11.95
N GLY A 95 -8.78 0.03 11.86
CA GLY A 95 -9.50 -0.49 13.02
C GLY A 95 -8.62 -1.46 13.81
N PRO A 96 -8.35 -1.25 15.11
CA PRO A 96 -7.81 -2.35 15.92
C PRO A 96 -8.78 -3.53 15.77
N PRO A 97 -8.29 -4.80 15.71
CA PRO A 97 -9.17 -5.94 15.60
C PRO A 97 -10.23 -5.81 16.69
N ARG A 98 -11.51 -5.65 16.29
CA ARG A 98 -12.60 -5.71 17.26
C ARG A 98 -12.41 -7.05 17.94
N LYS A 99 -12.07 -7.04 19.23
CA LYS A 99 -12.08 -8.25 20.05
C LYS A 99 -13.39 -8.93 19.68
N MET A 100 -13.32 -10.14 19.12
CA MET A 100 -14.50 -11.00 19.07
C MET A 100 -15.02 -10.99 20.50
N GLY A 101 -16.15 -10.30 20.71
CA GLY A 101 -16.78 -10.23 22.01
C GLY A 101 -16.95 -11.67 22.44
N SER A 102 -16.31 -12.03 23.55
CA SER A 102 -16.68 -13.25 24.25
C SER A 102 -18.15 -13.06 24.57
N GLY A 103 -18.99 -13.87 23.91
CA GLY A 103 -20.41 -13.92 24.20
C GLY A 103 -20.58 -14.12 25.71
N ARG A 104 -21.39 -13.24 26.29
CA ARG A 104 -22.19 -13.51 27.47
C ARG A 104 -23.57 -12.99 27.20
#